data_AF-A0A4Z1NQU7-F1
#
_entry.id   AF-A0A4Z1NQU7-F1
#
_cell.length_a   1.000
_cell.length_b   1.000
_cell.length_c   1.000
_cell.angle_alpha   90.00
_cell.angle_beta   90.00
_cell.angle_gamma   90.00
#
_symmetry.space_group_name_H-M   'P 1'
#
loop_
_entity.id
_entity.type
_entity.pdbx_description
1 polymer ?
#
loop_
_entity_poly.entity_id
_entity_poly.type
_entity_poly.pdbx_seq_one_letter_code
_entity_poly.pdbx_strand_id
1 'polypeptide(L)'
;MRNSEQYEPSFEVAYAVEREIESIAHQVKEDSSWGTKKSAMETMRNIAKTICLSGDCNGSEVRKQFQHGDALTEAMLHVLVCMSTDERGEMCNVNNRR
;
A
#
# COMPACT_ATOMS: atom_id res chain seq x y z
N MET A 1 -8.20 -12.51 29.95
CA MET A 1 -8.56 -13.12 28.66
C MET A 1 -9.29 -12.08 27.81
N ARG A 2 -8.57 -11.10 27.22
CA ARG A 2 -9.17 -9.94 26.52
C ARG A 2 -8.54 -9.63 25.15
N ASN A 3 -7.61 -10.48 24.70
CA ASN A 3 -6.84 -10.26 23.47
C ASN A 3 -7.48 -10.91 22.23
N SER A 4 -8.33 -11.93 22.39
CA SER A 4 -8.96 -12.62 21.26
C SER A 4 -10.00 -11.75 20.54
N GLU A 5 -10.78 -10.94 21.27
CA GLU A 5 -11.85 -10.10 20.71
C GLU A 5 -11.35 -8.93 19.85
N GLN A 6 -10.12 -8.45 20.08
CA GLN A 6 -9.51 -7.38 19.26
C GLN A 6 -8.67 -7.92 18.10
N TYR A 7 -8.26 -9.20 18.19
CA TYR A 7 -7.48 -9.86 17.17
C TYR A 7 -8.30 -10.09 15.89
N GLU A 8 -9.55 -10.56 16.01
CA GLU A 8 -10.47 -10.76 14.88
C GLU A 8 -10.70 -9.47 14.06
N PRO A 9 -11.10 -8.33 14.66
CA PRO A 9 -11.27 -7.08 13.91
C PRO A 9 -9.96 -6.56 13.29
N SER A 10 -8.83 -6.72 13.98
CA SER A 10 -7.54 -6.25 13.43
C SER A 10 -7.09 -7.05 12.20
N PHE A 11 -7.40 -8.36 12.19
CA PHE A 11 -7.15 -9.24 11.05
C PHE A 11 -8.09 -8.93 9.88
N GLU A 12 -9.37 -8.74 10.13
CA GLU A 12 -10.33 -8.32 9.08
C GLU A 12 -9.94 -6.98 8.46
N VAL A 13 -9.52 -6.01 9.27
CA VAL A 13 -9.08 -4.69 8.79
C VAL A 13 -7.81 -4.83 7.94
N ALA A 14 -6.80 -5.57 8.40
CA ALA A 14 -5.59 -5.77 7.62
C ALA A 14 -5.88 -6.46 6.28
N TYR A 15 -6.68 -7.53 6.30
CA TYR A 15 -7.10 -8.25 5.09
C TYR A 15 -7.88 -7.34 4.12
N ALA A 16 -8.79 -6.51 4.63
CA ALA A 16 -9.51 -5.54 3.80
C ALA A 16 -8.56 -4.55 3.14
N VAL A 17 -7.56 -4.05 3.87
CA VAL A 17 -6.55 -3.12 3.32
C VAL A 17 -5.69 -3.81 2.27
N GLU A 18 -5.26 -5.06 2.50
CA GLU A 18 -4.52 -5.85 1.50
C GLU A 18 -5.31 -6.00 0.20
N ARG A 19 -6.60 -6.36 0.30
CA ARG A 19 -7.51 -6.49 -0.85
C ARG A 19 -7.68 -5.20 -1.63
N GLU A 20 -7.76 -4.06 -0.94
CA GLU A 20 -7.84 -2.75 -1.59
C GLU A 20 -6.52 -2.38 -2.29
N ILE A 21 -5.38 -2.69 -1.68
CA ILE A 21 -4.06 -2.48 -2.30
C ILE A 21 -3.93 -3.32 -3.59
N GLU A 22 -4.30 -4.60 -3.54
CA GLU A 22 -4.31 -5.49 -4.71
C GLU A 22 -5.25 -4.98 -5.81
N SER A 23 -6.45 -4.51 -5.42
CA SER A 23 -7.43 -3.93 -6.35
C SER A 23 -6.87 -2.70 -7.07
N ILE A 24 -6.19 -1.80 -6.36
CA ILE A 24 -5.54 -0.64 -6.96
C ILE A 24 -4.45 -1.09 -7.95
N ALA A 25 -3.61 -2.04 -7.56
CA ALA A 25 -2.53 -2.53 -8.43
C ALA A 25 -3.07 -3.17 -9.72
N HIS A 26 -4.12 -4.00 -9.63
CA HIS A 26 -4.72 -4.66 -10.79
C HIS A 26 -5.42 -3.71 -11.77
N GLN A 27 -5.82 -2.52 -11.31
CA GLN A 27 -6.37 -1.49 -12.20
C GLN A 27 -5.29 -0.78 -13.02
N VAL A 28 -4.03 -0.85 -12.60
CA VAL A 28 -2.90 -0.29 -13.33
C VAL A 28 -2.39 -1.29 -14.35
N LYS A 29 -2.27 -0.83 -15.60
CA LYS A 29 -1.73 -1.58 -16.73
C LYS A 29 -0.58 -0.83 -17.38
N GLU A 30 0.17 -1.51 -18.24
CA GLU A 30 1.29 -0.90 -18.98
C GLU A 30 0.84 0.31 -19.83
N ASP A 31 -0.34 0.22 -20.44
CA ASP A 31 -0.97 1.25 -21.28
C ASP A 31 -1.70 2.34 -20.47
N SER A 32 -1.75 2.23 -19.15
CA SER A 32 -2.32 3.26 -18.29
C SER A 32 -1.52 4.57 -18.40
N SER A 33 -2.22 5.69 -18.21
CA SER A 33 -1.55 6.99 -18.20
C SER A 33 -0.53 7.10 -17.05
N TRP A 34 0.51 7.90 -17.24
CA TRP A 34 1.44 8.26 -16.17
C TRP A 34 0.71 8.75 -14.91
N GLY A 35 -0.32 9.61 -15.08
CA GLY A 35 -1.13 10.11 -13.98
C GLY A 35 -1.80 9.00 -13.16
N THR A 36 -2.30 7.97 -13.82
CA THR A 36 -2.89 6.78 -13.17
C THR A 36 -1.84 6.01 -12.37
N LYS A 37 -0.69 5.69 -13.00
CA LYS A 37 0.42 4.95 -12.35
C LYS A 37 0.96 5.70 -11.14
N LYS A 38 1.16 7.03 -11.27
CA LYS A 38 1.60 7.90 -10.19
C LYS A 38 0.58 7.96 -9.05
N SER A 39 -0.70 8.18 -9.37
CA SER A 39 -1.77 8.26 -8.37
C SER A 39 -1.90 6.95 -7.57
N ALA A 40 -1.77 5.80 -8.24
CA ALA A 40 -1.80 4.49 -7.58
C ALA A 40 -0.67 4.37 -6.54
N MET A 41 0.57 4.67 -6.93
CA MET A 41 1.72 4.62 -6.03
C MET A 41 1.65 5.62 -4.87
N GLU A 42 1.18 6.85 -5.12
CA GLU A 42 0.96 7.84 -4.07
C GLU A 42 -0.10 7.36 -3.07
N THR A 43 -1.15 6.71 -3.57
CA THR A 43 -2.20 6.11 -2.74
C THR A 43 -1.63 4.97 -1.88
N MET A 44 -0.89 4.03 -2.47
CA MET A 44 -0.23 2.94 -1.73
C MET A 44 0.73 3.48 -0.65
N ARG A 45 1.52 4.51 -0.97
CA ARG A 45 2.37 5.19 0.00
C ARG A 45 1.58 5.82 1.15
N ASN A 46 0.43 6.43 0.86
CA ASN A 46 -0.42 7.03 1.90
C ASN A 46 -1.05 5.97 2.81
N ILE A 47 -1.47 4.82 2.26
CA ILE A 47 -1.95 3.67 3.03
C ILE A 47 -0.83 3.19 3.96
N ALA A 48 0.36 2.93 3.43
CA ALA A 48 1.53 2.51 4.20
C ALA A 48 1.85 3.48 5.34
N LYS A 49 1.87 4.78 5.04
CA LYS A 49 2.10 5.83 6.03
C LYS A 49 1.03 5.82 7.13
N THR A 50 -0.24 5.62 6.76
CA THR A 50 -1.35 5.57 7.73
C THR A 50 -1.21 4.38 8.67
N ILE A 51 -0.87 3.20 8.13
CA ILE A 51 -0.57 1.99 8.93
C ILE A 51 0.62 2.23 9.86
N CYS A 52 1.72 2.81 9.36
CA CYS A 52 2.88 3.08 10.21
C CYS A 52 2.55 4.03 11.38
N LEU A 53 1.70 5.03 11.14
CA LEU A 53 1.35 6.06 12.12
C LEU A 53 0.20 5.67 13.07
N SER A 54 -0.55 4.60 12.83
CA SER A 54 -1.70 4.19 13.65
C SER A 54 -1.26 3.67 15.02
N GLY A 55 -1.26 4.51 16.06
CA GLY A 55 -0.72 4.19 17.40
C GLY A 55 -1.65 3.43 18.34
N ASP A 56 -2.90 3.20 17.94
CA ASP A 56 -3.90 2.48 18.71
C ASP A 56 -3.66 0.95 18.72
N CYS A 57 -4.31 0.23 19.64
CA CYS A 57 -4.09 -1.21 19.80
C CYS A 57 -4.34 -1.98 18.50
N ASN A 58 -5.40 -1.63 17.77
CA ASN A 58 -5.73 -2.24 16.48
C ASN A 58 -4.69 -1.88 15.42
N GLY A 59 -4.26 -0.62 15.35
CA GLY A 59 -3.16 -0.19 14.50
C GLY A 59 -1.84 -0.91 14.78
N SER A 60 -1.58 -1.29 16.04
CA SER A 60 -0.39 -2.06 16.41
C SER A 60 -0.40 -3.48 15.88
N GLU A 61 -1.56 -4.13 15.84
CA GLU A 61 -1.71 -5.49 15.28
C GLU A 61 -1.71 -5.45 13.76
N VAL A 62 -2.38 -4.47 13.13
CA VAL A 62 -2.33 -4.27 11.67
C VAL A 62 -0.89 -4.03 11.20
N ARG A 63 -0.10 -3.21 11.91
CA ARG A 63 1.32 -3.05 11.59
C ARG A 63 2.11 -4.35 11.63
N LYS A 64 1.88 -5.20 12.64
CA LYS A 64 2.59 -6.49 12.74
C LYS A 64 2.22 -7.39 11.57
N GLN A 65 0.95 -7.40 11.14
CA GLN A 65 0.52 -8.18 9.98
C GLN A 65 1.21 -7.67 8.70
N PHE A 66 1.23 -6.36 8.47
CA PHE A 66 1.95 -5.74 7.33
C PHE A 66 3.48 -5.85 7.40
N GLN A 67 4.08 -6.16 8.56
CA GLN A 67 5.51 -6.48 8.66
C GLN A 67 5.83 -7.88 8.16
N HIS A 68 4.86 -8.79 8.18
CA HIS A 68 5.00 -10.16 7.71
C HIS A 68 4.43 -10.36 6.30
N GLY A 69 3.47 -9.52 5.88
CA GLY A 69 2.87 -9.54 4.54
C GLY A 69 3.70 -8.80 3.50
N ASP A 70 3.68 -9.31 2.27
CA ASP A 70 4.34 -8.75 1.09
C ASP A 70 3.38 -8.00 0.16
N ALA A 71 2.06 -8.09 0.38
CA ALA A 71 1.00 -7.51 -0.46
C ALA A 71 1.25 -6.05 -0.89
N LEU A 72 1.65 -5.19 0.05
CA LEU A 72 1.97 -3.78 -0.27
C LEU A 72 3.20 -3.66 -1.18
N THR A 73 4.25 -4.42 -0.91
CA THR A 73 5.49 -4.38 -1.70
C THR A 73 5.25 -4.96 -3.09
N GLU A 74 4.56 -6.09 -3.19
CA GLU A 74 4.19 -6.73 -4.46
C GLU A 74 3.30 -5.83 -5.32
N ALA A 75 2.31 -5.17 -4.72
CA ALA A 75 1.46 -4.22 -5.44
C ALA A 75 2.25 -3.01 -5.97
N MET A 76 3.17 -2.46 -5.18
CA MET A 76 4.04 -1.37 -5.63
C MET A 76 5.01 -1.83 -6.73
N LEU A 77 5.55 -3.05 -6.63
CA LEU A 77 6.38 -3.66 -7.66
C LEU A 77 5.60 -3.86 -8.97
N HIS A 78 4.35 -4.34 -8.91
CA HIS A 78 3.49 -4.48 -10.07
C HIS A 78 3.31 -3.13 -10.80
N VAL A 79 3.00 -2.06 -10.08
CA VAL A 79 2.87 -0.73 -10.68
C VAL A 79 4.20 -0.23 -11.26
N LEU A 80 5.33 -0.48 -10.58
CA LEU A 80 6.66 -0.15 -11.10
C LEU A 80 6.99 -0.90 -12.38
N VAL A 81 6.61 -2.18 -12.50
CA VAL A 81 6.79 -2.97 -13.73
C VAL A 81 6.02 -2.34 -14.88
N CYS A 82 4.81 -1.82 -14.64
CA CYS A 82 4.03 -1.09 -15.64
C CYS A 82 4.61 0.28 -16.03
N MET A 83 5.56 0.85 -15.26
CA MET A 83 6.19 2.12 -15.59
C MET A 83 7.36 1.96 -16.57
N SER A 84 7.43 2.86 -17.55
CA SER A 84 8.61 3.02 -18.40
C SER A 84 9.82 3.52 -17.60
N THR A 85 11.02 3.44 -18.18
CA THR A 85 12.24 3.97 -17.55
C THR A 85 12.12 5.47 -17.22
N ASP A 86 11.51 6.24 -18.11
CA ASP A 86 11.31 7.68 -17.93
C ASP A 86 10.30 7.95 -16.80
N GLU A 87 9.18 7.23 -16.77
CA GLU A 87 8.17 7.31 -15.70
C GLU A 87 8.77 6.94 -14.34
N ARG A 88 9.63 5.91 -14.27
CA ARG A 88 10.37 5.56 -13.03
C ARG A 88 11.31 6.68 -12.60
N GLY A 89 12.01 7.29 -13.57
CA GLY A 89 12.86 8.46 -13.33
C GLY A 89 12.06 9.65 -12.77
N GLU A 90 10.90 9.95 -13.35
CA GLU A 90 9.98 10.95 -12.82
C GLU A 90 9.50 10.59 -11.41
N MET A 91 9.18 9.32 -11.16
CA MET A 91 8.67 8.86 -9.88
C MET A 91 9.63 9.10 -8.72
N CYS A 92 10.93 8.85 -8.94
CA CYS A 92 11.98 9.13 -7.95
C CYS A 92 12.02 10.62 -7.55
N ASN A 93 11.57 11.52 -8.42
CA ASN A 93 11.57 12.97 -8.18
C ASN A 93 10.29 13.50 -7.51
N VAL A 94 9.22 12.70 -7.43
CA VAL A 94 7.91 13.13 -6.90
C VAL A 94 7.95 13.57 -5.43
N ASN A 95 8.88 13.03 -4.63
CA ASN A 95 8.99 13.34 -3.19
C ASN A 95 10.05 14.37 -2.82
N ASN A 96 10.85 14.87 -3.78
CA ASN A 96 11.92 15.83 -3.51
C ASN A 96 11.46 17.30 -3.53
N ARG A 97 10.14 17.53 -3.51
CA ARG A 97 9.51 18.85 -3.38
C ARG A 97 8.73 18.92 -2.06
N ARG A 98 9.44 19.07 -0.94
CA ARG A 98 8.88 19.57 0.33
C ARG A 98 9.89 20.44 1.03
#